data_AF-A0A925WTZ1-F1
#
_entry.id   AF-A0A925WTZ1-F1
#
_cell.length_a   1.000
_cell.length_b   1.000
_cell.length_c   1.000
_cell.angle_alpha   90.00
_cell.angle_beta   90.00
_cell.angle_gamma   90.00
#
_symmetry.space_group_name_H-M   'P 1'
#
loop_
_entity.id
_entity.type
_entity.pdbx_description
1 polymer ?
#
loop_
_entity_poly.entity_id
_entity_poly.type
_entity_poly.pdbx_seq_one_letter_code
_entity_poly.pdbx_strand_id
1 'polypeptide(L)' 'VVTGGAASTSMLQRRFKIGYTRAARLVDIMEQKGIVGPLDGAKPRDILKSRDEVEQMFLTGGPTEE' A
#
# COMPACT_ATOMS: atom_id res chain seq x y z
N VAL A 1 -2.53 -2.06 -7.15
CA VAL A 1 -1.31 -2.43 -6.40
C VAL A 1 -1.56 -3.73 -5.62
N VAL A 2 -2.64 -3.80 -4.85
CA VAL A 2 -2.99 -4.97 -4.03
C VAL A 2 -3.22 -6.28 -4.82
N THR A 3 -3.59 -6.20 -6.09
CA THR A 3 -3.76 -7.38 -6.96
C THR A 3 -2.46 -8.01 -7.47
N GLY A 4 -1.32 -7.33 -7.35
CA GLY A 4 -0.04 -7.77 -7.93
C GLY A 4 0.86 -8.60 -7.00
N GLY A 5 0.40 -8.93 -5.79
CA GLY A 5 1.17 -9.68 -4.78
C GLY A 5 2.33 -8.92 -4.13
N ALA A 6 2.85 -7.88 -4.80
CA ALA A 6 3.98 -7.07 -4.33
C ALA A 6 3.71 -5.58 -4.51
N ALA A 7 4.14 -4.75 -3.55
CA ALA A 7 4.07 -3.29 -3.65
C ALA A 7 5.47 -2.70 -3.82
N SER A 8 5.69 -1.93 -4.89
CA SER A 8 6.94 -1.20 -5.11
C SER A 8 6.71 0.22 -5.60
N THR A 9 7.62 1.12 -5.21
CA THR A 9 7.58 2.53 -5.60
C THR A 9 7.55 2.68 -7.13
N SER A 10 8.36 1.92 -7.86
CA SER A 10 8.39 1.94 -9.33
C SER A 10 7.10 1.42 -9.98
N MET A 11 6.35 0.52 -9.33
CA MET A 11 5.02 0.13 -9.80
C MET A 11 4.03 1.30 -9.66
N LEU A 12 4.01 1.93 -8.48
CA LEU A 12 3.15 3.08 -8.18
C LEU A 12 3.43 4.25 -9.12
N GLN A 13 4.72 4.56 -9.37
CA GLN A 13 5.12 5.59 -10.31
C GLN A 13 4.52 5.37 -11.70
N ARG A 14 4.58 4.16 -12.25
CA ARG A 14 4.08 3.84 -13.59
C ARG A 14 2.55 3.80 -13.67
N ARG A 15 1.90 3.17 -12.67
CA ARG A 15 0.43 3.00 -12.65
C ARG A 15 -0.30 4.31 -12.41
N PHE A 16 0.22 5.15 -11.52
CA PHE A 16 -0.44 6.41 -11.14
C PHE A 16 0.23 7.66 -11.75
N LYS A 17 1.29 7.47 -12.56
CA LYS A 17 2.06 8.56 -13.19
C LYS A 17 2.52 9.62 -12.17
N ILE A 18 3.02 9.16 -11.03
CA ILE A 18 3.51 9.99 -9.93
C ILE A 18 5.04 9.93 -9.82
N GLY A 19 5.64 10.98 -9.26
CA GLY A 19 7.08 11.02 -8.97
C GLY A 19 7.47 10.11 -7.80
N TYR A 20 8.78 9.83 -7.68
CA TYR A 20 9.35 8.94 -6.66
C TYR A 20 8.91 9.31 -5.24
N THR A 21 9.03 10.57 -4.85
CA THR A 21 8.67 11.04 -3.50
C THR A 21 7.23 10.74 -3.12
N ARG A 22 6.29 10.93 -4.06
CA ARG A 22 4.88 10.59 -3.84
C ARG A 22 4.68 9.08 -3.74
N ALA A 23 5.33 8.31 -4.59
CA ALA A 23 5.25 6.85 -4.55
C ALA A 23 5.81 6.28 -3.24
N ALA A 24 7.01 6.73 -2.82
CA ALA A 24 7.62 6.32 -1.56
C ALA A 24 6.70 6.60 -0.36
N ARG A 25 6.16 7.82 -0.28
CA ARG A 25 5.23 8.20 0.80
C ARG A 25 3.97 7.35 0.83
N LEU A 26 3.43 6.97 -0.34
CA LEU A 26 2.29 6.06 -0.39
C LEU A 26 2.63 4.67 0.13
N VAL A 27 3.82 4.14 -0.19
CA VAL A 27 4.27 2.85 0.34
C VAL A 27 4.47 2.92 1.86
N ASP A 28 5.06 4.01 2.37
CA ASP A 28 5.25 4.18 3.82
C ASP A 28 3.91 4.30 4.56
N ILE A 29 2.91 4.99 3.99
CA ILE A 29 1.55 5.03 4.55
C ILE A 29 0.93 3.62 4.52
N MET A 30 1.13 2.86 3.44
CA MET A 30 0.64 1.49 3.34
C MET A 30 1.30 0.57 4.37
N GLU A 31 2.58 0.77 4.68
CA GLU A 31 3.29 0.08 5.75
C GLU A 31 2.74 0.44 7.13
N GLN A 32 2.55 1.74 7.41
CA GLN A 32 1.94 2.20 8.66
C GLN A 32 0.52 1.65 8.89
N LYS A 33 -0.24 1.44 7.82
CA LYS A 33 -1.58 0.83 7.86
C LYS A 33 -1.56 -0.71 7.94
N GLY A 34 -0.38 -1.31 7.93
CA GLY A 34 -0.18 -2.76 7.91
C GLY A 34 -0.69 -3.43 6.63
N ILE A 35 -0.74 -2.69 5.52
CA ILE A 35 -1.13 -3.21 4.19
C ILE A 35 0.08 -3.84 3.50
N VAL A 36 1.26 -3.24 3.70
CA VAL A 36 2.53 -3.64 3.11
C VAL A 36 3.52 -3.94 4.24
N GLY A 37 4.33 -4.98 4.08
CA GLY A 37 5.34 -5.38 5.06
C GLY A 37 6.55 -4.45 5.09
N PRO A 38 7.44 -4.64 6.08
CA PRO A 38 8.65 -3.84 6.20
C PRO A 38 9.56 -3.99 4.97
N LEU A 39 10.38 -2.97 4.72
CA LEU A 39 11.40 -3.05 3.68
C LEU A 39 12.50 -4.03 4.10
N ASP A 40 12.57 -5.18 3.42
CA ASP A 40 13.66 -6.13 3.62
C ASP A 40 14.67 -6.08 2.45
N GLY A 41 15.61 -5.13 2.57
CA GLY A 41 16.71 -4.96 1.63
C GLY A 41 16.26 -4.64 0.20
N ALA A 42 16.74 -5.43 -0.77
CA ALA A 42 16.45 -5.23 -2.20
C ALA A 42 15.15 -5.89 -2.66
N LYS A 43 14.44 -6.61 -1.79
CA LYS A 43 13.21 -7.31 -2.17
C LYS A 43 12.03 -6.35 -2.23
N PRO A 44 11.08 -6.57 -3.17
CA PRO A 44 9.82 -5.84 -3.16
C PRO A 44 9.07 -6.14 -1.86
N ARG A 45 8.38 -5.14 -1.32
CA ARG A 45 7.65 -5.30 -0.06
C ARG A 45 6.45 -6.23 -0.26
N ASP A 46 6.32 -7.21 0.63
CA ASP A 46 5.20 -8.15 0.62
C ASP A 46 3.90 -7.44 0.99
N ILE A 47 2.80 -7.87 0.39
CA ILE A 47 1.48 -7.37 0.73
C ILE A 47 0.92 -8.24 1.85
N LEU A 48 0.64 -7.63 3.01
CA LEU A 48 0.19 -8.34 4.21
C LEU A 48 -1.31 -8.52 4.26
N LYS A 49 -2.08 -7.64 3.61
CA LYS A 49 -3.54 -7.66 3.58
C LYS A 49 -4.07 -8.00 2.20
N SER A 50 -5.10 -8.85 2.17
CA SER A 50 -5.84 -9.16 0.95
C SER A 50 -6.56 -7.92 0.40
N ARG A 51 -6.94 -7.98 -0.87
CA ARG A 51 -7.72 -6.89 -1.50
C ARG A 51 -8.99 -6.58 -0.73
N ASP A 52 -9.70 -7.60 -0.27
CA ASP A 52 -10.97 -7.46 0.43
C ASP A 52 -10.77 -6.79 1.80
N GLU A 53 -9.73 -7.14 2.55
CA GLU A 53 -9.40 -6.47 3.82
C GLU A 53 -9.03 -5.00 3.64
N VAL A 54 -8.29 -4.69 2.56
CA VAL A 54 -7.93 -3.31 2.24
C VAL A 54 -9.18 -2.53 1.82
N GLU A 55 -10.02 -3.09 0.95
CA GLU A 55 -11.29 -2.47 0.57
C GLU A 55 -12.18 -2.24 1.80
N GLN A 56 -12.31 -3.22 2.70
CA GLN A 56 -13.02 -3.05 3.96
C GLN A 56 -12.42 -1.90 4.77
N MET A 57 -11.10 -1.80 4.94
CA MET A 57 -10.45 -0.71 5.68
C MET A 57 -10.72 0.69 5.11
N PHE A 58 -10.99 0.80 3.80
CA PHE A 58 -11.37 2.05 3.15
C PHE A 58 -12.90 2.28 3.09
N LEU A 59 -13.71 1.22 3.13
CA LEU A 59 -15.18 1.26 3.07
C LEU A 59 -15.82 1.38 4.47
N THR A 60 -15.25 0.74 5.48
CA THR A 60 -15.65 0.86 6.91
C THR A 60 -15.00 2.06 7.61
N GLY A 61 -14.27 2.90 6.87
CA GLY A 61 -13.71 4.17 7.34
C GLY A 61 -14.65 5.38 7.20
N GLY A 62 -15.94 5.19 6.94
CA GLY A 62 -16.96 6.18 7.32
C GLY A 62 -17.06 6.23 8.85
N PRO A 63 -17.33 7.39 9.47
CA PRO A 63 -17.13 7.58 10.91
C PRO A 63 -17.99 6.57 11.66
N THR A 64 -17.34 5.61 12.33
CA THR A 64 -17.95 4.99 13.49
C THR A 64 -17.48 5.86 14.65
N GLU A 65 -18.35 6.79 15.04
CA GLU A 65 -18.28 7.48 16.31
C GLU A 65 -18.24 6.42 17.42
N GLU A 66 -17.19 6.45 18.25
CA GLU A 66 -17.27 6.19 19.69
C GLU A 66 -16.33 7.16 20.42
#